data_AF-A0A976L3N6-F1
#
_entry.id   AF-A0A976L3N6-F1
#
_cell.length_a   1.000
_cell.length_b   1.000
_cell.length_c   1.000
_cell.angle_alpha   90.00
_cell.angle_beta   90.00
_cell.angle_gamma   90.00
#
_symmetry.space_group_name_H-M   'P 1'
#
loop_
_entity.id
_entity.type
_entity.pdbx_description
1 polymer ?
#
loop_
_entity_poly.entity_id
_entity_poly.type
_entity_poly.pdbx_seq_one_letter_code
_entity_poly.pdbx_strand_id
1 'polypeptide(L)'
;MKNRDVKFIIYQVLYIFVICVIALKGADINLEEVIDKRTVVQKTFADSLKRYIDSLLALGLVPKIEFDTAIKIQDLEDLQKRLAEMQQLKLEVQNMVRLEPGFTVVRESEIKKQQELKKELPPENKDKTDVVGKVVALSLFQYTENTVNNPYSLPLEVLADGNVLARIPSKSSGSFTLHGESTITFRVGDASDSKPIKRRRTPAIIFQSYSPGGPEASLRQLQATVGYTVRIDDDFPSTLDVKITGPVVVKPKDNFTYEVMLKFRNSKDEFDRWAEGKDAPYSVNFTVEVKNRISGQSVKQIKPFTFGDW
;
A
#
# COMPACT_ATOMS: atom_id res chain seq x y z
N MET A 1 27.91 30.48 -19.12
CA MET A 1 26.65 30.48 -18.33
C MET A 1 25.80 31.75 -18.50
N LYS A 2 26.38 32.96 -18.56
CA LYS A 2 25.61 34.23 -18.71
C LYS A 2 24.61 34.31 -19.88
N ASN A 3 24.86 33.69 -21.03
CA ASN A 3 23.97 33.79 -22.20
C ASN A 3 22.72 32.90 -22.16
N ARG A 4 22.65 31.92 -21.24
CA ARG A 4 21.49 31.02 -21.12
C ARG A 4 20.39 31.67 -20.29
N ASP A 5 20.76 32.40 -19.24
CA ASP A 5 19.81 33.09 -18.37
C ASP A 5 19.16 34.29 -19.06
N VAL A 6 19.91 35.02 -19.89
CA VAL A 6 19.36 36.15 -20.66
C VAL A 6 18.29 35.66 -21.65
N LYS A 7 18.50 34.52 -22.32
CA LYS A 7 17.49 33.94 -23.21
C LYS A 7 16.25 33.50 -22.43
N PHE A 8 16.43 32.89 -21.25
CA PHE A 8 15.32 32.45 -20.40
C PHE A 8 14.46 33.61 -19.90
N ILE A 9 15.10 34.70 -19.48
CA ILE A 9 14.43 35.93 -19.05
C ILE A 9 13.67 36.56 -20.24
N ILE A 10 14.28 36.62 -21.42
CA ILE A 10 13.62 37.15 -22.63
C ILE A 10 12.37 36.31 -22.96
N TYR A 11 12.44 34.97 -22.89
CA TYR A 11 11.27 34.12 -23.14
C TYR A 11 10.16 34.32 -22.12
N GLN A 12 10.49 34.46 -20.83
CA GLN A 12 9.48 34.71 -19.79
C GLN A 12 8.79 36.06 -19.95
N VAL A 13 9.55 37.11 -20.28
CA VAL A 13 8.99 38.45 -20.52
C VAL A 13 8.13 38.47 -21.79
N LEU A 14 8.58 37.80 -22.87
CA LEU A 14 7.80 37.70 -24.11
C LEU A 14 6.47 36.95 -23.87
N TYR A 15 6.48 35.89 -23.07
CA TYR A 15 5.30 35.10 -22.74
C TYR A 15 4.25 35.93 -21.98
N ILE A 16 4.68 36.68 -20.96
CA ILE A 16 3.80 37.57 -20.20
C ILE A 16 3.25 38.69 -21.12
N PHE A 17 4.09 39.26 -21.98
CA PHE A 17 3.67 40.31 -22.91
C PHE A 17 2.60 39.83 -23.90
N VAL A 18 2.75 38.63 -24.46
CA VAL A 18 1.76 38.03 -25.37
C VAL A 18 0.43 37.78 -24.64
N ILE A 19 0.45 37.28 -23.41
CA ILE A 19 -0.76 37.08 -22.60
C ILE A 19 -1.46 38.41 -22.33
N CYS A 20 -0.71 39.46 -21.96
CA CYS A 20 -1.28 40.79 -21.74
C CYS A 20 -1.90 41.38 -23.02
N VAL A 21 -1.29 41.18 -24.19
CA VAL A 21 -1.83 41.67 -25.48
C VAL A 21 -3.10 40.90 -25.86
N ILE A 22 -3.17 39.60 -25.61
CA ILE A 22 -4.37 38.78 -25.86
C ILE A 22 -5.50 39.18 -24.90
N ALA A 23 -5.18 39.43 -23.62
CA ALA A 23 -6.15 39.91 -22.63
C ALA A 23 -6.65 41.34 -22.94
N LEU A 24 -5.77 42.25 -23.36
CA LEU A 24 -6.13 43.62 -23.75
C LEU A 24 -6.98 43.68 -25.03
N LYS A 25 -6.83 42.70 -25.93
CA LYS A 25 -7.68 42.57 -27.12
C LYS A 25 -9.06 41.96 -26.83
N GLY A 26 -9.38 41.68 -25.57
CA GLY A 26 -10.70 41.19 -25.15
C GLY A 26 -11.01 39.76 -25.60
N ALA A 27 -9.97 38.96 -25.87
CA ALA A 27 -10.17 37.53 -26.09
C ALA A 27 -10.44 36.85 -24.74
N ASP A 28 -11.57 36.17 -24.64
CA ASP A 28 -11.93 35.35 -23.48
C ASP A 28 -11.01 34.12 -23.44
N ILE A 29 -9.94 34.19 -22.64
CA ILE A 29 -8.97 33.10 -22.51
C ILE A 29 -9.56 32.08 -21.52
N ASN A 30 -10.23 31.07 -22.04
CA ASN A 30 -10.68 29.94 -21.24
C ASN A 30 -9.47 29.07 -20.82
N LEU A 31 -9.02 29.25 -19.59
CA LEU A 31 -7.86 28.54 -19.01
C LEU A 31 -8.15 27.07 -18.64
N GLU A 32 -9.39 26.59 -18.78
CA GLU A 32 -9.75 25.19 -18.51
C GLU A 32 -9.15 24.20 -19.53
N GLU A 33 -8.78 24.66 -20.74
CA GLU A 33 -8.28 23.78 -21.81
C GLU A 33 -6.77 23.47 -21.69
N VAL A 34 -6.06 24.04 -20.72
CA VAL A 34 -4.64 23.75 -20.44
C VAL A 34 -4.48 22.65 -19.40
N ILE A 35 -5.38 21.66 -19.41
CA ILE A 35 -5.19 20.40 -18.68
C ILE A 35 -4.69 19.36 -19.68
N ASP A 36 -3.42 19.00 -19.54
CA ASP A 36 -2.76 17.97 -20.33
C ASP A 36 -3.62 16.69 -20.30
N LYS A 37 -4.11 16.25 -21.47
CA LYS A 37 -5.01 15.08 -21.65
C LYS A 37 -4.43 13.75 -21.16
N ARG A 38 -3.21 13.75 -20.61
CA ARG A 38 -2.53 12.61 -20.00
C ARG A 38 -3.00 12.30 -18.57
N THR A 39 -3.77 13.18 -17.94
CA THR A 39 -4.10 13.07 -16.50
C THR A 39 -5.60 12.97 -16.20
N VAL A 40 -6.40 12.58 -17.19
CA VAL A 40 -7.84 12.35 -16.98
C VAL A 40 -8.13 10.91 -17.38
N VAL A 41 -8.12 10.00 -16.39
CA VAL A 41 -8.64 8.65 -16.58
C VAL A 41 -10.11 8.81 -16.95
N GLN A 42 -10.47 8.52 -18.20
CA GLN A 42 -11.85 8.64 -18.66
C GLN A 42 -12.74 7.75 -17.79
N LYS A 43 -13.81 8.32 -17.22
CA LYS A 43 -14.76 7.64 -16.30
C LYS A 43 -15.21 6.26 -16.80
N THR A 44 -15.28 6.07 -18.11
CA THR A 44 -15.63 4.82 -18.80
C THR A 44 -14.68 3.64 -18.50
N PHE A 45 -13.38 3.88 -18.28
CA PHE A 45 -12.44 2.81 -17.93
C PHE A 45 -12.54 2.40 -16.47
N ALA A 46 -12.83 3.34 -15.57
CA ALA A 46 -13.06 3.04 -14.16
C ALA A 46 -14.33 2.19 -13.96
N ASP A 47 -15.40 2.49 -14.71
CA ASP A 47 -16.66 1.75 -14.60
C ASP A 47 -16.57 0.32 -15.17
N SER A 48 -15.74 0.10 -16.21
CA SER A 48 -15.53 -1.25 -16.77
C SER A 48 -14.65 -2.13 -15.88
N LEU A 49 -13.59 -1.56 -15.27
CA LEU A 49 -12.75 -2.24 -14.28
C LEU A 49 -13.56 -2.60 -13.03
N LYS A 50 -14.41 -1.67 -12.56
CA LYS A 50 -15.30 -1.92 -11.43
C LYS A 50 -16.26 -3.08 -11.70
N ARG A 51 -16.93 -3.10 -12.86
CA ARG A 51 -17.81 -4.21 -13.25
C ARG A 51 -17.08 -5.56 -13.30
N TYR A 52 -15.83 -5.58 -13.76
CA TYR A 52 -15.03 -6.79 -13.82
C TYR A 52 -14.63 -7.27 -12.41
N ILE A 53 -14.22 -6.36 -11.52
CA ILE A 53 -13.91 -6.67 -10.12
C ILE A 53 -15.16 -7.16 -9.38
N ASP A 54 -16.30 -6.50 -9.55
CA ASP A 54 -17.57 -6.91 -8.95
C ASP A 54 -18.00 -8.31 -9.42
N SER A 55 -17.76 -8.65 -10.70
CA SER A 55 -18.04 -9.98 -11.24
C SER A 55 -17.09 -11.07 -10.70
N LEU A 56 -15.84 -10.72 -10.39
CA LEU A 56 -14.86 -11.65 -9.77
C LEU A 56 -15.15 -11.86 -8.27
N LEU A 57 -15.58 -10.81 -7.58
CA LEU A 57 -16.02 -10.88 -6.17
C LEU A 57 -17.29 -11.71 -6.02
N ALA A 58 -18.25 -11.59 -6.95
CA ALA A 58 -19.46 -12.42 -6.98
C ALA A 58 -19.16 -13.92 -7.17
N LEU A 59 -18.00 -14.26 -7.73
CA LEU A 59 -17.49 -15.63 -7.87
C LEU A 59 -16.64 -16.08 -6.68
N GLY A 60 -16.53 -15.26 -5.62
CA GLY A 60 -15.81 -15.60 -4.38
C GLY A 60 -14.28 -15.53 -4.47
N LEU A 61 -13.74 -14.94 -5.55
CA LEU A 61 -12.31 -14.73 -5.75
C LEU A 61 -11.95 -13.28 -5.38
N VAL A 62 -10.94 -13.09 -4.52
CA VAL A 62 -10.41 -11.76 -4.19
C VAL A 62 -9.18 -11.50 -5.08
N PRO A 63 -9.29 -10.75 -6.19
CA PRO A 63 -8.15 -10.49 -7.04
C PRO A 63 -7.17 -9.56 -6.33
N LYS A 64 -5.89 -9.96 -6.28
CA LYS A 64 -4.79 -9.09 -5.87
C LYS A 64 -4.43 -8.21 -7.06
N ILE A 65 -4.75 -6.91 -6.98
CA ILE A 65 -4.41 -5.95 -8.04
C ILE A 65 -3.10 -5.28 -7.64
N GLU A 66 -2.03 -5.60 -8.36
CA GLU A 66 -0.73 -4.94 -8.24
C GLU A 66 -0.54 -4.01 -9.43
N PHE A 67 -0.38 -2.70 -9.16
CA PHE A 67 -0.09 -1.72 -10.20
C PHE A 67 1.42 -1.62 -10.36
N ASP A 68 1.95 -2.24 -11.41
CA ASP A 68 3.35 -2.12 -11.73
C ASP A 68 3.63 -0.76 -12.37
N THR A 69 4.20 0.16 -11.59
CA THR A 69 4.56 1.50 -12.04
C THR A 69 5.89 1.53 -12.81
N ALA A 70 6.58 0.39 -12.95
CA ALA A 70 7.83 0.28 -13.69
C ALA A 70 7.65 0.13 -15.21
N ILE A 71 6.42 -0.10 -15.69
CA ILE A 71 6.14 -0.21 -17.12
C ILE A 71 6.08 1.19 -17.73
N LYS A 72 7.23 1.70 -18.16
CA LYS A 72 7.26 2.78 -19.15
C LYS A 72 6.73 2.20 -20.46
N ILE A 73 5.43 2.33 -20.70
CA ILE A 73 4.82 2.05 -22.00
C ILE A 73 5.35 3.12 -22.96
N GLN A 74 6.50 2.83 -23.59
CA GLN A 74 7.09 3.71 -24.59
C GLN A 74 6.43 3.52 -25.96
N ASP A 75 5.79 2.38 -26.23
CA ASP A 75 5.11 2.12 -27.49
C ASP A 75 3.65 1.70 -27.29
N LEU A 76 2.74 2.59 -27.70
CA LEU A 76 1.29 2.38 -27.71
C LEU A 76 0.87 1.27 -28.69
N GLU A 77 1.64 1.05 -29.75
CA GLU A 77 1.38 0.01 -30.76
C GLU A 77 1.53 -1.41 -30.21
N ASP A 78 2.53 -1.64 -29.36
CA ASP A 78 2.81 -2.97 -28.81
C ASP A 78 1.72 -3.41 -27.82
N LEU A 79 1.11 -2.43 -27.15
CA LEU A 79 -0.01 -2.64 -26.24
C LEU A 79 -1.34 -2.87 -26.99
N GLN A 80 -1.55 -2.18 -28.11
CA GLN A 80 -2.69 -2.44 -29.00
C GLN A 80 -2.61 -3.82 -29.65
N LYS A 81 -1.41 -4.24 -30.04
CA LYS A 81 -1.17 -5.56 -30.64
C LYS A 81 -1.46 -6.70 -29.65
N ARG A 82 -0.98 -6.58 -28.40
CA ARG A 82 -1.29 -7.53 -27.31
C ARG A 82 -2.77 -7.57 -26.94
N LEU A 83 -3.45 -6.42 -26.99
CA LEU A 83 -4.90 -6.36 -26.76
C LEU A 83 -5.69 -7.03 -27.89
N ALA A 84 -5.26 -6.86 -29.15
CA ALA A 84 -5.87 -7.52 -30.29
C ALA A 84 -5.67 -9.05 -30.26
N GLU A 85 -4.47 -9.52 -29.91
CA GLU A 85 -4.18 -10.95 -29.72
C GLU A 85 -5.04 -11.58 -28.62
N MET A 86 -5.23 -10.88 -27.49
CA MET A 86 -6.13 -11.33 -26.41
C MET A 86 -7.60 -11.37 -26.82
N GLN A 87 -8.05 -10.42 -27.64
CA GLN A 87 -9.43 -10.40 -28.14
C GLN A 87 -9.68 -11.55 -29.14
N GLN A 88 -8.69 -11.89 -29.97
CA GLN A 88 -8.78 -13.04 -30.87
C GLN A 88 -8.85 -14.37 -30.11
N LEU A 89 -8.03 -14.56 -29.07
CA LEU A 89 -8.08 -15.73 -28.20
C LEU A 89 -9.45 -15.87 -27.49
N LYS A 90 -10.07 -14.74 -27.13
CA LYS A 90 -11.41 -14.72 -26.52
C LYS A 90 -12.52 -15.10 -27.51
N LEU A 91 -12.40 -14.68 -28.77
CA LEU A 91 -13.34 -15.02 -29.85
C LEU A 91 -13.22 -16.50 -30.26
N GLU A 92 -12.01 -17.06 -30.24
CA GLU A 92 -11.79 -18.48 -30.54
C GLU A 92 -12.38 -19.41 -29.46
N VAL A 93 -12.28 -19.01 -28.18
CA VAL A 93 -12.94 -19.72 -27.07
C VAL A 93 -14.47 -19.54 -27.10
N GLN A 94 -14.98 -18.40 -27.57
CA GLN A 94 -16.42 -18.17 -27.70
C GLN A 94 -17.05 -18.94 -28.88
N ASN A 95 -16.33 -19.11 -29.98
CA ASN A 95 -16.82 -19.82 -31.16
C ASN A 95 -16.87 -21.35 -30.97
N MET A 96 -16.15 -21.91 -29.99
CA MET A 96 -16.33 -23.31 -29.56
C MET A 96 -17.68 -23.57 -28.86
N VAL A 97 -18.41 -22.52 -28.45
CA VAL A 97 -19.62 -22.64 -27.62
C VAL A 97 -20.92 -22.46 -28.44
N ARG A 98 -20.86 -22.20 -29.76
CA ARG A 98 -22.09 -21.87 -30.51
C ARG A 98 -22.14 -22.31 -31.98
N LEU A 99 -22.69 -23.51 -32.22
CA LEU A 99 -23.45 -23.95 -33.40
C LEU A 99 -24.45 -25.02 -32.89
N GLU A 100 -25.69 -24.66 -32.54
CA GLU A 100 -26.92 -24.59 -33.37
C GLU A 100 -27.83 -25.84 -33.18
N PRO A 101 -29.15 -25.72 -33.43
CA PRO A 101 -30.22 -26.12 -32.49
C PRO A 101 -31.12 -27.28 -32.95
N GLY A 102 -31.85 -27.91 -32.02
CA GLY A 102 -33.09 -28.64 -32.32
C GLY A 102 -33.28 -29.99 -31.62
N PHE A 103 -34.45 -30.13 -30.98
CA PHE A 103 -35.13 -31.32 -30.46
C PHE A 103 -34.92 -31.78 -29.00
N THR A 104 -36.08 -32.07 -28.43
CA THR A 104 -36.43 -32.57 -27.12
C THR A 104 -36.21 -34.09 -26.98
N VAL A 105 -36.15 -34.51 -25.72
CA VAL A 105 -36.41 -35.83 -25.12
C VAL A 105 -35.27 -36.88 -25.09
N VAL A 106 -35.12 -37.43 -23.86
CA VAL A 106 -34.52 -38.70 -23.39
C VAL A 106 -32.98 -38.81 -23.51
N ARG A 107 -32.20 -39.23 -22.50
CA ARG A 107 -32.40 -40.36 -21.57
C ARG A 107 -31.66 -40.22 -20.24
N GLU A 108 -32.29 -40.76 -19.22
CA GLU A 108 -31.86 -41.03 -17.83
C GLU A 108 -30.59 -41.90 -17.68
N SER A 109 -29.63 -41.84 -18.59
CA SER A 109 -28.43 -42.70 -18.57
C SER A 109 -27.18 -42.07 -17.92
N GLU A 110 -27.17 -40.77 -17.62
CA GLU A 110 -26.00 -40.11 -17.00
C GLU A 110 -26.13 -39.88 -15.50
N ILE A 111 -27.36 -39.81 -14.96
CA ILE A 111 -27.57 -39.66 -13.51
C ILE A 111 -27.16 -40.95 -12.76
N LYS A 112 -27.26 -42.12 -13.39
CA LYS A 112 -26.77 -43.38 -12.80
C LYS A 112 -25.24 -43.54 -12.82
N LYS A 113 -24.53 -42.99 -13.81
CA LYS A 113 -23.06 -43.06 -13.86
C LYS A 113 -22.35 -42.15 -12.84
N GLN A 114 -23.01 -41.11 -12.34
CA GLN A 114 -22.45 -40.26 -11.27
C GLN A 114 -22.72 -40.79 -9.85
N GLN A 115 -23.64 -41.75 -9.68
CA GLN A 115 -23.88 -42.41 -8.38
C GLN A 115 -23.08 -43.70 -8.19
N GLU A 116 -22.64 -44.37 -9.25
CA GLU A 116 -21.78 -45.56 -9.15
C GLU A 116 -20.28 -45.22 -9.00
N LEU A 117 -19.81 -44.04 -9.43
CA LEU A 117 -18.42 -43.61 -9.20
C LEU A 117 -18.08 -43.26 -7.73
N LYS A 118 -19.07 -43.30 -6.82
CA LYS A 118 -18.88 -43.09 -5.37
C LYS A 118 -18.67 -44.37 -4.57
N LYS A 119 -18.66 -45.56 -5.19
CA LYS A 119 -18.62 -46.82 -4.43
C LYS A 119 -17.43 -47.75 -4.66
N GLU A 120 -16.51 -47.49 -5.58
CA GLU A 120 -15.32 -48.34 -5.70
C GLU A 120 -14.08 -47.51 -5.99
N LEU A 121 -13.24 -47.35 -4.97
CA LEU A 121 -11.78 -47.44 -5.07
C LEU A 121 -11.24 -47.88 -3.69
N PRO A 122 -10.40 -48.93 -3.64
CA PRO A 122 -9.84 -49.50 -2.41
C PRO A 122 -8.85 -48.53 -1.72
N PRO A 123 -8.48 -48.76 -0.44
CA PRO A 123 -7.55 -47.90 0.28
C PRO A 123 -6.13 -48.15 -0.23
N GLU A 124 -5.76 -47.46 -1.31
CA GLU A 124 -4.41 -47.50 -1.82
C GLU A 124 -3.59 -46.38 -1.18
N ASN A 125 -2.60 -46.82 -0.38
CA ASN A 125 -1.54 -46.01 0.20
C ASN A 125 -0.99 -45.00 -0.83
N LYS A 126 -1.39 -43.74 -0.71
CA LYS A 126 -0.66 -42.61 -1.31
C LYS A 126 0.15 -41.93 -0.22
N ASP A 127 1.45 -41.89 -0.50
CA ASP A 127 2.57 -41.34 0.25
C ASP A 127 2.25 -40.30 1.33
N LYS A 128 2.72 -40.61 2.54
CA LYS A 128 2.60 -39.82 3.78
C LYS A 128 3.45 -38.55 3.80
N THR A 129 4.06 -38.15 2.69
CA THR A 129 4.97 -37.00 2.59
C THR A 129 4.30 -35.74 2.03
N ASP A 130 3.17 -35.84 1.33
CA ASP A 130 2.54 -34.69 0.64
C ASP A 130 1.39 -34.03 1.42
N VAL A 131 1.05 -34.58 2.60
CA VAL A 131 -0.15 -34.14 3.33
C VAL A 131 0.04 -32.75 3.92
N VAL A 132 1.23 -32.37 4.39
CA VAL A 132 1.50 -31.06 4.99
C VAL A 132 1.84 -29.99 3.94
N GLY A 133 2.25 -30.38 2.72
CA GLY A 133 2.63 -29.45 1.65
C GLY A 133 1.51 -28.53 1.17
N LYS A 134 0.24 -28.94 1.35
CA LYS A 134 -0.95 -28.11 1.07
C LYS A 134 -1.30 -27.14 2.21
N VAL A 135 -0.79 -27.36 3.41
CA VAL A 135 -0.73 -26.32 4.41
C VAL A 135 0.40 -25.39 3.99
N VAL A 136 -0.01 -24.21 3.52
CA VAL A 136 0.71 -22.97 3.80
C VAL A 136 1.85 -22.66 2.83
N ALA A 137 1.46 -22.19 1.65
CA ALA A 137 2.17 -21.08 1.01
C ALA A 137 1.93 -19.75 1.78
N LEU A 138 2.01 -19.74 3.12
CA LEU A 138 2.04 -18.46 3.85
C LEU A 138 3.47 -17.96 3.87
N SER A 139 3.59 -16.66 3.62
CA SER A 139 4.70 -15.90 4.15
C SER A 139 4.44 -15.63 5.63
N LEU A 140 5.21 -16.27 6.50
CA LEU A 140 5.21 -15.96 7.93
C LEU A 140 6.19 -14.84 8.21
N PHE A 141 5.87 -13.97 9.15
CA PHE A 141 6.72 -12.84 9.52
C PHE A 141 7.01 -12.83 11.02
N GLN A 142 8.24 -12.48 11.39
CA GLN A 142 8.62 -12.27 12.79
C GLN A 142 7.91 -11.04 13.38
N TYR A 143 7.70 -11.04 14.69
CA TYR A 143 7.17 -9.90 15.45
C TYR A 143 5.84 -9.37 14.91
N THR A 144 5.00 -10.29 14.48
CA THR A 144 3.62 -10.01 14.07
C THR A 144 2.74 -11.20 14.41
N GLU A 145 1.44 -10.93 14.44
CA GLU A 145 0.43 -11.97 14.48
C GLU A 145 0.33 -12.60 13.08
N ASN A 146 0.48 -13.92 13.03
CA ASN A 146 0.37 -14.71 11.82
C ASN A 146 -0.91 -15.54 11.92
N THR A 147 -1.73 -15.51 10.87
CA THR A 147 -2.98 -16.27 10.80
C THR A 147 -2.82 -17.41 9.83
N VAL A 148 -3.17 -18.62 10.26
CA VAL A 148 -3.13 -19.82 9.42
C VAL A 148 -4.47 -20.51 9.41
N ASN A 149 -4.84 -21.04 8.24
CA ASN A 149 -6.03 -21.87 8.07
C ASN A 149 -5.63 -23.34 8.16
N ASN A 150 -6.35 -24.10 8.97
CA ASN A 150 -6.22 -25.55 9.06
C ASN A 150 -7.29 -26.24 8.16
N PRO A 151 -6.92 -26.69 6.95
CA PRO A 151 -7.85 -27.39 6.07
C PRO A 151 -8.07 -28.85 6.47
N TYR A 152 -7.37 -29.38 7.48
CA TYR A 152 -7.40 -30.80 7.81
C TYR A 152 -8.57 -31.16 8.74
N SER A 153 -8.86 -32.46 8.79
CA SER A 153 -9.81 -33.06 9.74
C SER A 153 -9.23 -33.27 11.13
N LEU A 154 -7.92 -33.12 11.29
CA LEU A 154 -7.23 -33.18 12.58
C LEU A 154 -6.78 -31.77 13.02
N PRO A 155 -6.58 -31.52 14.33
CA PRO A 155 -5.98 -30.29 14.80
C PRO A 155 -4.58 -30.10 14.23
N LEU A 156 -4.26 -28.85 13.91
CA LEU A 156 -2.94 -28.42 13.47
C LEU A 156 -2.22 -27.76 14.63
N GLU A 157 -1.03 -28.25 14.94
CA GLU A 157 -0.18 -27.70 15.98
C GLU A 157 0.92 -26.87 15.35
N VAL A 158 1.11 -25.68 15.89
CA VAL A 158 2.17 -24.74 15.51
C VAL A 158 3.24 -24.82 16.58
N LEU A 159 4.45 -25.25 16.22
CA LEU A 159 5.55 -25.45 17.15
C LEU A 159 6.73 -24.55 16.81
N ALA A 160 7.28 -23.89 17.82
CA ALA A 160 8.56 -23.19 17.79
C ALA A 160 9.52 -23.87 18.75
N ASP A 161 10.69 -24.28 18.26
CA ASP A 161 11.74 -24.92 19.07
C ASP A 161 11.23 -26.08 19.94
N GLY A 162 10.26 -26.85 19.41
CA GLY A 162 9.63 -27.98 20.10
C GLY A 162 8.48 -27.62 21.04
N ASN A 163 8.23 -26.34 21.31
CA ASN A 163 7.12 -25.86 22.15
C ASN A 163 5.89 -25.54 21.31
N VAL A 164 4.71 -25.94 21.77
CA VAL A 164 3.44 -25.63 21.10
C VAL A 164 3.09 -24.15 21.33
N LEU A 165 3.14 -23.36 20.26
CA LEU A 165 2.70 -21.96 20.27
C LEU A 165 1.19 -21.84 20.15
N ALA A 166 0.58 -22.67 19.30
CA ALA A 166 -0.85 -22.67 19.08
C ALA A 166 -1.34 -24.05 18.64
N ARG A 167 -2.60 -24.36 18.99
CA ARG A 167 -3.34 -25.52 18.48
C ARG A 167 -4.59 -25.02 17.78
N ILE A 168 -4.68 -25.29 16.50
CA ILE A 168 -5.73 -24.78 15.62
C ILE A 168 -6.68 -25.94 15.33
N PRO A 169 -7.96 -25.83 15.75
CA PRO A 169 -8.93 -26.89 15.54
C PRO A 169 -9.06 -27.29 14.06
N SER A 170 -9.55 -28.51 13.83
CA SER A 170 -9.86 -29.00 12.48
C SER A 170 -10.79 -28.05 11.75
N LYS A 171 -10.55 -27.80 10.46
CA LYS A 171 -11.40 -26.97 9.59
C LYS A 171 -11.59 -25.54 10.10
N SER A 172 -10.60 -24.97 10.79
CA SER A 172 -10.68 -23.63 11.37
C SER A 172 -9.42 -22.81 11.10
N SER A 173 -9.51 -21.50 11.31
CA SER A 173 -8.37 -20.59 11.28
C SER A 173 -7.97 -20.22 12.70
N GLY A 174 -6.67 -20.02 12.91
CA GLY A 174 -6.12 -19.53 14.18
C GLY A 174 -4.96 -18.58 13.95
N SER A 175 -4.69 -17.77 14.96
CA SER A 175 -3.62 -16.78 14.95
C SER A 175 -2.62 -17.05 16.07
N PHE A 176 -1.35 -16.75 15.81
CA PHE A 176 -0.26 -16.90 16.77
C PHE A 176 0.79 -15.81 16.53
N THR A 177 1.49 -15.41 17.59
CA THR A 177 2.54 -14.39 17.50
C THR A 177 3.91 -15.04 17.49
N LEU A 178 4.79 -14.54 16.62
CA LEU A 178 6.19 -14.96 16.54
C LEU A 178 7.09 -13.90 17.17
N HIS A 179 8.07 -14.32 17.98
CA HIS A 179 8.93 -13.46 18.80
C HIS A 179 10.42 -13.56 18.44
N GLY A 180 10.75 -14.00 17.23
CA GLY A 180 12.12 -13.94 16.67
C GLY A 180 12.63 -15.26 16.10
N GLU A 181 11.79 -16.28 16.08
CA GLU A 181 12.06 -17.61 15.53
C GLU A 181 12.38 -17.52 14.03
N SER A 182 13.32 -18.34 13.57
CA SER A 182 13.72 -18.41 12.15
C SER A 182 12.90 -19.44 11.36
N THR A 183 12.36 -20.44 12.05
CA THR A 183 11.55 -21.53 11.49
C THR A 183 10.40 -21.87 12.42
N ILE A 184 9.27 -22.29 11.84
CA ILE A 184 8.15 -22.86 12.59
C ILE A 184 7.86 -24.26 12.05
N THR A 185 7.47 -25.19 12.91
CA THR A 185 7.02 -26.52 12.50
C THR A 185 5.51 -26.62 12.64
N PHE A 186 4.83 -27.03 11.58
CA PHE A 186 3.43 -27.40 11.58
C PHE A 186 3.31 -28.91 11.73
N ARG A 187 2.52 -29.39 12.69
CA ARG A 187 2.27 -30.81 12.92
C ARG A 187 0.78 -31.12 12.85
N VAL A 188 0.43 -32.20 12.14
CA VAL A 188 -0.94 -32.71 12.02
C VAL A 188 -0.89 -34.22 12.14
N GLY A 189 -1.31 -34.75 13.30
CA GLY A 189 -1.08 -36.15 13.64
C GLY A 189 0.42 -36.48 13.65
N ASP A 190 0.82 -37.51 12.90
CA ASP A 190 2.23 -37.93 12.80
C ASP A 190 3.04 -37.17 11.74
N ALA A 191 2.38 -36.35 10.91
CA ALA A 191 3.03 -35.61 9.84
C ALA A 191 3.48 -34.22 10.34
N SER A 192 4.69 -33.81 9.97
CA SER A 192 5.23 -32.49 10.29
C SER A 192 5.97 -31.86 9.11
N ASP A 193 5.87 -30.54 8.97
CA ASP A 193 6.64 -29.76 8.00
C ASP A 193 7.13 -28.46 8.64
N SER A 194 8.32 -27.99 8.24
CA SER A 194 8.90 -26.76 8.78
C SER A 194 8.95 -25.68 7.72
N LYS A 195 8.48 -24.48 8.08
CA LYS A 195 8.48 -23.30 7.20
C LYS A 195 9.44 -22.23 7.71
N PRO A 196 10.21 -21.59 6.83
CA PRO A 196 11.04 -20.46 7.21
C PRO A 196 10.16 -19.24 7.50
N ILE A 197 10.59 -18.43 8.46
CA ILE A 197 9.94 -17.19 8.83
C ILE A 197 10.72 -16.03 8.21
N LYS A 198 10.01 -15.13 7.52
CA LYS A 198 10.59 -13.91 6.96
C LYS A 198 10.86 -12.91 8.08
N ARG A 199 12.01 -12.26 8.01
CA ARG A 199 12.27 -11.10 8.88
C ARG A 199 11.31 -9.98 8.51
N ARG A 200 10.73 -9.34 9.52
CA ARG A 200 9.93 -8.14 9.32
C ARG A 200 10.83 -6.97 8.99
N ARG A 201 10.42 -6.17 7.99
CA ARG A 201 11.08 -4.91 7.64
C ARG A 201 10.89 -3.91 8.79
N THR A 202 11.94 -3.16 9.11
CA THR A 202 11.84 -2.06 10.08
C THR A 202 10.94 -0.96 9.51
N PRO A 203 10.02 -0.39 10.30
CA PRO A 203 9.15 0.69 9.84
C PRO A 203 9.96 1.90 9.36
N ALA A 204 9.52 2.53 8.29
CA ALA A 204 10.14 3.75 7.77
C ALA A 204 9.32 4.99 8.15
N ILE A 205 10.00 6.02 8.66
CA ILE A 205 9.41 7.33 8.92
C ILE A 205 9.71 8.22 7.72
N ILE A 206 8.67 8.58 6.97
CA ILE A 206 8.76 9.40 5.76
C ILE A 206 8.27 10.80 6.11
N PHE A 207 9.12 11.79 5.85
CA PHE A 207 8.80 13.19 6.06
C PHE A 207 8.60 13.90 4.72
N GLN A 208 7.50 14.61 4.61
CA GLN A 208 7.27 15.59 3.56
C GLN A 208 7.31 16.98 4.20
N SER A 209 8.30 17.78 3.83
CA SER A 209 8.42 19.17 4.28
C SER A 209 7.50 20.07 3.45
N TYR A 210 6.73 20.93 4.10
CA TYR A 210 5.91 21.95 3.46
C TYR A 210 6.46 23.34 3.76
N SER A 211 6.38 23.76 5.03
CA SER A 211 6.93 25.01 5.51
C SER A 211 7.73 24.78 6.80
N PRO A 212 8.92 24.14 6.71
CA PRO A 212 9.79 23.93 7.87
C PRO A 212 10.43 25.23 8.38
N GLY A 213 10.27 26.31 7.60
CA GLY A 213 10.85 27.62 7.84
C GLY A 213 12.24 27.80 7.25
N GLY A 214 12.96 28.78 7.77
CA GLY A 214 14.27 29.24 7.33
C GLY A 214 14.65 30.54 8.04
N PRO A 215 15.85 31.08 7.78
CA PRO A 215 16.33 32.30 8.44
C PRO A 215 15.45 33.53 8.21
N GLU A 216 14.67 33.53 7.13
CA GLU A 216 13.76 34.63 6.78
C GLU A 216 12.32 34.41 7.29
N ALA A 217 12.04 33.26 7.88
CA ALA A 217 10.70 32.92 8.36
C ALA A 217 10.49 33.42 9.79
N SER A 218 9.31 33.97 10.07
CA SER A 218 8.92 34.32 11.43
C SER A 218 8.26 33.16 12.16
N LEU A 219 8.47 33.09 13.47
CA LEU A 219 7.85 32.07 14.32
C LEU A 219 6.32 32.10 14.19
N ARG A 220 5.69 33.28 14.12
CA ARG A 220 4.24 33.44 13.94
C ARG A 220 3.76 32.81 12.64
N GLN A 221 4.49 32.99 11.53
CA GLN A 221 4.13 32.39 10.25
C GLN A 221 4.20 30.85 10.33
N LEU A 222 5.25 30.30 10.95
CA LEU A 222 5.41 28.86 11.07
C LEU A 222 4.38 28.22 11.99
N GLN A 223 3.98 28.90 13.06
CA GLN A 223 2.94 28.41 13.96
C GLN A 223 1.53 28.42 13.35
N ALA A 224 1.32 29.16 12.25
CA ALA A 224 0.05 29.23 11.54
C ALA A 224 -0.08 28.22 10.38
N THR A 225 1.01 27.52 10.04
CA THR A 225 1.07 26.65 8.85
C THR A 225 1.48 25.22 9.19
N VAL A 226 1.16 24.28 8.30
CA VAL A 226 1.68 22.90 8.39
C VAL A 226 3.13 22.90 7.96
N GLY A 227 4.02 22.49 8.87
CA GLY A 227 5.45 22.40 8.58
C GLY A 227 5.83 21.10 7.92
N TYR A 228 5.28 20.00 8.44
CA TYR A 228 5.61 18.65 8.01
C TYR A 228 4.37 17.77 7.91
N THR A 229 4.37 16.87 6.95
CA THR A 229 3.57 15.65 6.99
C THR A 229 4.49 14.47 7.29
N VAL A 230 4.11 13.67 8.27
CA VAL A 230 4.81 12.46 8.71
C VAL A 230 3.98 11.26 8.31
N ARG A 231 4.54 10.36 7.49
CA ARG A 231 3.90 9.09 7.12
C ARG A 231 4.75 7.93 7.61
N ILE A 232 4.13 6.97 8.29
CA ILE A 232 4.80 5.72 8.68
C ILE A 232 4.50 4.66 7.63
N ASP A 233 5.55 4.12 6.99
CA ASP A 233 5.47 3.02 6.03
C ASP A 233 5.88 1.71 6.72
N ASP A 234 4.93 0.79 6.84
CA ASP A 234 5.12 -0.54 7.44
C ASP A 234 4.05 -1.50 6.94
N ASP A 235 4.42 -2.78 6.80
CA ASP A 235 3.53 -3.82 6.28
C ASP A 235 2.49 -4.29 7.34
N PHE A 236 2.75 -4.01 8.63
CA PHE A 236 1.92 -4.40 9.77
C PHE A 236 1.69 -3.21 10.73
N PRO A 237 1.06 -2.13 10.25
CA PRO A 237 1.05 -0.86 10.97
C PRO A 237 0.22 -0.94 12.26
N SER A 238 -0.77 -1.83 12.34
CA SER A 238 -1.56 -2.08 13.56
C SER A 238 -0.73 -2.48 14.78
N THR A 239 0.48 -3.00 14.61
CA THR A 239 1.36 -3.41 15.70
C THR A 239 2.29 -2.30 16.19
N LEU A 240 2.24 -1.13 15.56
CA LEU A 240 3.09 0.02 15.87
C LEU A 240 2.43 0.96 16.88
N ASP A 241 3.27 1.56 17.72
CA ASP A 241 2.95 2.69 18.57
C ASP A 241 3.74 3.91 18.07
N VAL A 242 3.04 4.99 17.74
CA VAL A 242 3.64 6.20 17.14
C VAL A 242 3.53 7.34 18.14
N LYS A 243 4.68 7.89 18.52
CA LYS A 243 4.78 9.00 19.46
C LYS A 243 5.49 10.18 18.80
N ILE A 244 4.81 11.31 18.73
CA ILE A 244 5.39 12.58 18.24
C ILE A 244 5.50 13.53 19.42
N THR A 245 6.70 14.00 19.71
CA THR A 245 7.00 14.85 20.88
C THR A 245 7.76 16.10 20.47
N GLY A 246 7.52 17.20 21.16
CA GLY A 246 8.16 18.50 20.91
C GLY A 246 7.15 19.63 21.03
N PRO A 247 7.56 20.87 20.73
CA PRO A 247 6.66 22.02 20.72
C PRO A 247 5.80 22.02 19.44
N VAL A 248 4.99 20.97 19.25
CA VAL A 248 4.20 20.76 18.04
C VAL A 248 2.78 20.34 18.38
N VAL A 249 1.85 20.70 17.50
CA VAL A 249 0.50 20.14 17.46
C VAL A 249 0.44 19.15 16.31
N VAL A 250 -0.10 17.97 16.60
CA VAL A 250 -0.21 16.87 15.65
C VAL A 250 -1.67 16.69 15.28
N LYS A 251 -1.98 16.73 13.99
CA LYS A 251 -3.31 16.45 13.44
C LYS A 251 -3.24 15.14 12.66
N PRO A 252 -3.98 14.09 13.05
CA PRO A 252 -4.09 12.90 12.24
C PRO A 252 -4.86 13.23 10.95
N LYS A 253 -4.35 12.78 9.80
CA LYS A 253 -4.98 12.96 8.49
C LYS A 253 -5.64 11.68 8.01
N ASP A 254 -4.86 10.61 8.00
CA ASP A 254 -5.23 9.26 7.58
C ASP A 254 -4.50 8.23 8.46
N ASN A 255 -4.75 6.93 8.24
CA ASN A 255 -4.03 5.86 8.91
C ASN A 255 -2.51 6.05 8.77
N PHE A 256 -1.85 6.29 9.91
CA PHE A 256 -0.40 6.47 10.04
C PHE A 256 0.18 7.69 9.30
N THR A 257 -0.67 8.68 8.99
CA THR A 257 -0.26 9.98 8.42
C THR A 257 -0.65 11.12 9.35
N TYR A 258 0.32 11.97 9.68
CA TYR A 258 0.18 13.05 10.66
C TYR A 258 0.67 14.37 10.08
N GLU A 259 -0.15 15.41 10.19
CA GLU A 259 0.26 16.79 9.93
C GLU A 259 0.81 17.38 11.23
N VAL A 260 2.01 17.95 11.15
CA VAL A 260 2.74 18.51 12.29
C VAL A 260 2.91 20.01 12.09
N MET A 261 2.34 20.76 13.03
CA MET A 261 2.40 22.23 13.09
C MET A 261 3.21 22.65 14.30
N LEU A 262 4.00 23.71 14.16
CA LEU A 262 4.75 24.26 15.28
C LEU A 262 3.81 24.92 16.31
N LYS A 263 4.05 24.69 17.59
CA LYS A 263 3.40 25.40 18.71
C LYS A 263 4.38 25.54 19.85
N PHE A 264 5.12 26.64 19.84
CA PHE A 264 6.23 26.87 20.74
C PHE A 264 5.99 27.98 21.75
N ARG A 265 5.81 29.23 21.28
CA ARG A 265 5.61 30.42 22.13
C ARG A 265 4.43 31.22 21.63
N ASN A 266 3.64 31.76 22.56
CA ASN A 266 2.36 32.38 22.21
C ASN A 266 2.39 33.92 22.27
N SER A 267 3.47 34.52 22.79
CA SER A 267 3.66 35.98 22.81
C SER A 267 5.10 36.40 22.51
N LYS A 268 5.26 37.64 22.05
CA LYS A 268 6.56 38.24 21.76
C LYS A 268 7.45 38.27 23.01
N ASP A 269 6.89 38.62 24.17
CA ASP A 269 7.64 38.63 25.43
C ASP A 269 8.17 37.25 25.83
N GLU A 270 7.40 36.18 25.61
CA GLU A 270 7.86 34.81 25.86
C GLU A 270 8.99 34.40 24.91
N PHE A 271 8.93 34.85 23.66
CA PHE A 271 9.98 34.63 22.68
C PHE A 271 11.24 35.43 23.01
N ASP A 272 11.12 36.73 23.28
CA ASP A 272 12.26 37.61 23.56
C ASP A 272 13.03 37.10 24.79
N ARG A 273 12.32 36.66 25.85
CA ARG A 273 12.93 35.99 27.01
C ARG A 273 13.63 34.67 26.66
N TRP A 274 13.08 33.91 25.71
CA TRP A 274 13.68 32.65 25.29
C TRP A 274 14.88 32.86 24.35
N ALA A 275 14.84 33.90 23.52
CA ALA A 275 15.86 34.27 22.56
C ALA A 275 17.01 35.07 23.19
N GLU A 276 16.85 35.55 24.43
CA GLU A 276 17.89 36.28 25.16
C GLU A 276 19.23 35.52 25.16
N GLY A 277 20.27 36.18 24.66
CA GLY A 277 21.62 35.60 24.54
C GLY A 277 21.79 34.58 23.41
N LYS A 278 20.84 34.49 22.46
CA LYS A 278 20.93 33.62 21.28
C LYS A 278 20.88 34.45 20.00
N ASP A 279 21.60 33.96 18.99
CA ASP A 279 21.59 34.55 17.66
C ASP A 279 20.65 33.77 16.72
N ALA A 280 19.99 34.51 15.84
CA ALA A 280 19.22 33.94 14.75
C ALA A 280 20.14 33.31 13.67
N PRO A 281 19.66 32.30 12.92
CA PRO A 281 18.33 31.70 12.97
C PRO A 281 18.17 30.72 14.14
N TYR A 282 17.01 30.79 14.76
CA TYR A 282 16.59 29.91 15.84
C TYR A 282 16.10 28.56 15.30
N SER A 283 16.27 27.50 16.09
CA SER A 283 15.74 26.18 15.74
C SER A 283 15.11 25.48 16.93
N VAL A 284 13.97 24.83 16.68
CA VAL A 284 13.27 23.99 17.66
C VAL A 284 12.92 22.65 17.03
N ASN A 285 13.20 21.58 17.74
CA ASN A 285 13.07 20.23 17.21
C ASN A 285 11.81 19.54 17.71
N PHE A 286 11.24 18.70 16.86
CA PHE A 286 10.32 17.65 17.28
C PHE A 286 10.89 16.29 16.91
N THR A 287 10.46 15.27 17.65
CA THR A 287 10.89 13.88 17.49
C THR A 287 9.69 13.03 17.13
N VAL A 288 9.87 12.14 16.16
CA VAL A 288 8.93 11.07 15.83
C VAL A 288 9.58 9.76 16.24
N GLU A 289 8.93 9.03 17.13
CA GLU A 289 9.30 7.70 17.56
C GLU A 289 8.23 6.71 17.12
N VAL A 290 8.64 5.64 16.45
CA VAL A 290 7.78 4.52 16.06
C VAL A 290 8.32 3.28 16.75
N LYS A 291 7.53 2.67 17.62
CA LYS A 291 7.89 1.48 18.38
C LYS A 291 7.02 0.31 17.98
N ASN A 292 7.63 -0.82 17.66
CA ASN A 292 6.91 -2.08 17.48
C ASN A 292 6.56 -2.66 18.85
N ARG A 293 5.26 -2.89 19.11
CA ARG A 293 4.78 -3.38 20.41
C ARG A 293 5.18 -4.82 20.71
N ILE A 294 5.47 -5.62 19.69
CA ILE A 294 5.80 -7.05 19.80
C ILE A 294 7.31 -7.24 19.94
N SER A 295 8.12 -6.58 19.09
CA SER A 295 9.59 -6.72 19.14
C SER A 295 10.27 -5.78 20.12
N GLY A 296 9.61 -4.69 20.52
CA GLY A 296 10.21 -3.60 21.27
C GLY A 296 11.15 -2.71 20.46
N GLN A 297 11.45 -3.06 19.20
CA GLN A 297 12.31 -2.25 18.33
C GLN A 297 11.67 -0.89 18.06
N SER A 298 12.51 0.16 18.03
CA SER A 298 12.06 1.52 17.78
C SER A 298 12.89 2.21 16.72
N VAL A 299 12.23 2.99 15.87
CA VAL A 299 12.88 3.95 14.97
C VAL A 299 12.56 5.35 15.48
N LYS A 300 13.59 6.20 15.56
CA LYS A 300 13.44 7.60 15.98
C LYS A 300 14.04 8.52 14.93
N GLN A 301 13.32 9.59 14.59
CA GLN A 301 13.83 10.66 13.73
C GLN A 301 13.47 12.01 14.31
N ILE A 302 14.38 12.97 14.16
CA ILE A 302 14.25 14.34 14.64
C ILE A 302 14.18 15.27 13.45
N LYS A 303 13.26 16.24 13.49
CA LYS A 303 13.16 17.31 12.48
C LYS A 303 13.11 18.69 13.12
N PRO A 304 13.84 19.67 12.56
CA PRO A 304 13.85 21.04 13.05
C PRO A 304 12.76 21.88 12.38
N PHE A 305 12.19 22.82 13.13
CA PHE A 305 11.67 24.06 12.57
C PHE A 305 12.72 25.14 12.74
N THR A 306 12.90 26.00 11.73
CA THR A 306 13.90 27.08 11.76
C THR A 306 13.25 28.42 11.44
N PHE A 307 13.56 29.47 12.20
CA PHE A 307 13.01 30.82 12.02
C PHE A 307 14.03 31.90 12.39
N GLY A 308 13.96 33.06 11.77
CA GLY A 308 14.85 34.19 12.04
C GLY A 308 14.37 35.10 13.17
N ASP A 309 13.05 35.26 13.29
CA ASP A 309 12.44 36.22 14.18
C ASP A 309 11.08 35.73 14.72
N TRP A 310 10.38 36.65 15.41
CA TRP A 310 9.09 36.41 16.06
C TRP A 310 7.93 36.39 15.07
#